data_AF-A0A8B9Z4W8-F1
#
_entry.id   AF-A0A8B9Z4W8-F1
#
_cell.length_a   1.000
_cell.length_b   1.000
_cell.length_c   1.000
_cell.angle_alpha   90.00
_cell.angle_beta   90.00
_cell.angle_gamma   90.00
#
_symmetry.space_group_name_H-M   'P 1'
#
loop_
_entity.id
_entity.type
_entity.pdbx_description
1 polymer ?
#
loop_
_entity_poly.entity_id
_entity_poly.type
_entity_poly.pdbx_seq_one_letter_code
_entity_poly.pdbx_strand_id
1 'polypeptide(L)'
;MSSLTEKDRPIVQLLLNTGTCPRCILRFCCVGSQTLYRHPYKDLMKDLKEFLKKRQEKEDTVCFDVVDPPCKRIRLEHTEEGPDDVNHNGGLQQIPSFNNEDTAVENLAVKVCNVCLGVLQEFCEVDFVKKVCQKVNSADYQFTSFVFSMSLPPQLSVRERAAWLLVKQEMGNLGLSLAKDDIVQLKEAYKWIIHPQLSEELGVPADGKSLFEVSVVFAHPETDEEFLDSFFYFTVQSVFTRMAVIKALEKIKEEDFLK
;
A
#
# COMPACT_ATOMS: atom_id res chain seq x y z
N MET A 1 8.09 12.87 -1.02
CA MET A 1 7.13 12.59 0.08
C MET A 1 7.28 13.60 1.20
N SER A 2 6.26 14.43 1.45
CA SER A 2 6.25 15.44 2.53
C SER A 2 5.20 15.17 3.62
N SER A 3 4.56 14.00 3.64
CA SER A 3 3.52 13.66 4.63
C SER A 3 3.85 12.52 5.59
N LEU A 4 4.63 11.52 5.17
CA LEU A 4 5.06 10.43 6.03
C LEU A 4 6.26 10.86 6.88
N THR A 5 6.24 10.48 8.14
CA THR A 5 7.25 10.79 9.15
C THR A 5 7.89 9.51 9.68
N GLU A 6 9.02 9.62 10.39
CA GLU A 6 9.74 8.45 10.90
C GLU A 6 8.91 7.55 11.82
N LYS A 7 7.92 8.10 12.54
CA LYS A 7 6.99 7.32 13.37
C LYS A 7 6.11 6.36 12.54
N ASP A 8 5.89 6.67 11.27
CA ASP A 8 5.03 5.90 10.38
C ASP A 8 5.77 4.72 9.75
N ARG A 9 7.11 4.71 9.82
CA ARG A 9 7.97 3.71 9.17
C ARG A 9 7.66 2.27 9.58
N PRO A 10 7.50 1.92 10.87
CA PRO A 10 7.15 0.56 11.27
C PRO A 10 5.79 0.14 10.68
N ILE A 11 4.83 1.06 10.65
CA ILE A 11 3.50 0.82 10.09
C ILE A 11 3.57 0.58 8.57
N VAL A 12 4.32 1.40 7.85
CA VAL A 12 4.55 1.24 6.40
C VAL A 12 5.18 -0.12 6.12
N GLN A 13 6.22 -0.51 6.87
CA GLN A 13 6.90 -1.79 6.69
C GLN A 13 5.96 -2.97 6.96
N LEU A 14 5.22 -2.93 8.06
CA LEU A 14 4.27 -3.97 8.47
C LEU A 14 3.16 -4.19 7.44
N LEU A 15 2.53 -3.10 7.01
CA LEU A 15 1.43 -3.15 6.05
C LEU A 15 1.90 -3.56 4.65
N LEU A 16 3.08 -3.12 4.22
CA LEU A 16 3.65 -3.52 2.94
C LEU A 16 3.95 -5.03 2.91
N ASN A 17 4.53 -5.56 4.00
CA ASN A 17 4.87 -6.98 4.12
C ASN A 17 3.63 -7.89 4.12
N THR A 18 2.50 -7.38 4.61
CA THR A 18 1.22 -8.12 4.65
C THR A 18 0.39 -7.97 3.36
N GLY A 19 0.86 -7.21 2.37
CA GLY A 19 0.21 -7.07 1.07
C GLY A 19 -0.78 -5.88 0.97
N THR A 20 -0.63 -4.87 1.82
CA THR A 20 -1.45 -3.65 1.77
C THR A 20 -0.96 -2.71 0.67
N CYS A 21 -1.86 -2.15 -0.14
CA CYS A 21 -1.50 -1.21 -1.19
C CYS A 21 -1.07 0.17 -0.65
N PRO A 22 -0.33 0.98 -1.42
CA PRO A 22 0.17 2.28 -0.96
C PRO A 22 -0.91 3.22 -0.45
N ARG A 23 -2.04 3.30 -1.17
CA ARG A 23 -3.14 4.19 -0.79
C ARG A 23 -3.80 3.74 0.52
N CYS A 24 -3.90 2.44 0.77
CA CYS A 24 -4.34 1.95 2.08
C CYS A 24 -3.29 2.25 3.16
N ILE A 25 -2.00 2.10 2.88
CA ILE A 25 -0.93 2.47 3.82
C ILE A 25 -1.05 3.96 4.21
N LEU A 26 -1.22 4.87 3.24
CA LEU A 26 -1.44 6.29 3.50
C LEU A 26 -2.64 6.54 4.43
N ARG A 27 -3.74 5.78 4.27
CA ARG A 27 -4.91 5.87 5.15
C ARG A 27 -4.58 5.49 6.59
N PHE A 28 -3.90 4.36 6.78
CA PHE A 28 -3.53 3.87 8.11
C PHE A 28 -2.42 4.70 8.77
N CYS A 29 -1.64 5.45 7.99
CA CYS A 29 -0.72 6.47 8.48
C CYS A 29 -1.38 7.85 8.64
N CYS A 30 -2.72 7.93 8.59
CA CYS A 30 -3.51 9.14 8.81
C CYS A 30 -3.14 10.32 7.87
N VAL A 31 -2.70 10.02 6.65
CA VAL A 31 -2.31 11.05 5.67
C VAL A 31 -3.57 11.69 5.08
N GLY A 32 -3.85 12.94 5.46
CA GLY A 32 -5.00 13.71 4.97
C GLY A 32 -4.77 14.49 3.66
N SER A 33 -3.59 14.39 3.05
CA SER A 33 -3.28 15.11 1.81
C SER A 33 -3.90 14.40 0.59
N GLN A 34 -4.99 14.95 0.07
CA GLN A 34 -5.74 14.38 -1.05
C GLN A 34 -4.90 14.20 -2.31
N THR A 35 -3.96 15.11 -2.58
CA THR A 35 -3.14 15.11 -3.79
C THR A 35 -2.23 13.88 -3.86
N LEU A 36 -1.72 13.39 -2.72
CA LEU A 36 -0.89 12.19 -2.68
C LEU A 36 -1.65 10.96 -3.14
N TYR A 37 -2.94 10.84 -2.83
CA TYR A 37 -3.75 9.69 -3.26
C TYR A 37 -3.95 9.62 -4.78
N ARG A 38 -3.82 10.77 -5.46
CA ARG A 38 -4.00 10.90 -6.91
C ARG A 38 -2.74 10.54 -7.71
N HIS A 39 -1.61 10.32 -7.05
CA HIS A 39 -0.40 9.87 -7.74
C HIS A 39 -0.62 8.47 -8.34
N PRO A 40 0.05 8.16 -9.47
CA PRO A 40 0.02 6.83 -10.06
C PRO A 40 0.46 5.76 -9.05
N TYR A 41 -0.17 4.59 -9.11
CA TYR A 41 0.13 3.48 -8.19
C TYR A 41 1.63 3.13 -8.16
N LYS A 42 2.28 3.09 -9.33
CA LYS A 42 3.70 2.75 -9.47
C LYS A 42 4.60 3.76 -8.74
N ASP A 43 4.27 5.05 -8.82
CA ASP A 43 5.03 6.11 -8.18
C ASP A 43 4.86 6.06 -6.66
N LEU A 44 3.64 5.83 -6.17
CA LEU A 44 3.38 5.63 -4.75
C LEU A 44 4.13 4.41 -4.18
N MET A 45 4.16 3.29 -4.91
CA MET A 45 4.93 2.11 -4.53
C MET A 45 6.43 2.41 -4.48
N LYS A 46 6.95 3.16 -5.46
CA LYS A 46 8.36 3.56 -5.51
C LYS A 46 8.71 4.45 -4.32
N ASP A 47 7.90 5.46 -4.07
CA ASP A 47 8.08 6.41 -2.97
C ASP A 47 8.09 5.72 -1.59
N LEU A 48 7.18 4.75 -1.36
CA LEU A 48 7.17 3.98 -0.11
C LEU A 48 8.42 3.11 0.06
N LYS A 49 8.88 2.45 -1.01
CA LYS A 49 10.11 1.66 -0.97
C LYS A 49 11.34 2.53 -0.71
N GLU A 50 11.41 3.69 -1.34
CA GLU A 50 12.49 4.65 -1.11
C GLU A 50 12.44 5.21 0.32
N PHE A 51 11.24 5.52 0.81
CA PHE A 51 11.03 5.94 2.20
C PHE A 51 11.61 4.91 3.17
N LEU A 52 11.34 3.61 2.97
CA LEU A 52 11.89 2.51 3.78
C LEU A 52 13.43 2.39 3.69
N LYS A 53 14.02 2.54 2.50
CA LYS A 53 15.49 2.43 2.29
C LYS A 53 16.31 3.51 3.00
N LYS A 54 15.80 4.74 3.10
CA LYS A 54 16.53 5.89 3.68
C LYS A 54 17.00 5.71 5.14
N ARG A 55 16.49 4.72 5.87
CA ARG A 55 16.96 4.37 7.23
C ARG A 55 18.17 3.45 7.18
N GLN A 56 18.19 2.48 6.27
CA GLN A 56 19.25 1.48 6.18
C GLN A 56 20.62 2.16 5.92
N GLU A 57 20.63 3.13 5.00
CA GLU A 57 21.83 3.94 4.72
C GLU A 57 22.27 4.79 5.93
N LYS A 58 21.34 5.26 6.77
CA LYS A 58 21.66 6.04 7.98
C LYS A 58 22.17 5.17 9.13
N GLU A 59 21.69 3.94 9.28
CA GLU A 59 22.18 3.00 10.30
C GLU A 59 23.53 2.38 9.90
N ASP A 60 23.74 2.08 8.61
CA ASP A 60 25.00 1.53 8.10
C ASP A 60 26.16 2.56 8.11
N THR A 61 25.86 3.86 8.00
CA THR A 61 26.88 4.93 8.05
C THR A 61 27.40 5.22 9.47
N VAL A 62 26.68 4.80 10.52
CA VAL A 62 27.01 5.13 11.92
C VAL A 62 27.97 4.11 12.57
N CYS A 63 28.40 3.07 11.84
CA CYS A 63 29.24 1.97 12.37
C CYS A 63 30.74 2.01 11.96
N PHE A 64 31.29 3.13 11.47
CA PHE A 64 32.69 3.19 11.00
C PHE A 64 33.62 4.18 11.73
N ASP A 65 33.31 4.58 12.98
CA ASP A 65 34.27 5.32 13.82
C ASP A 65 34.66 4.50 15.06
N VAL A 66 35.42 3.44 14.84
CA VAL A 66 36.30 2.89 15.89
C VAL A 66 37.74 2.98 15.40
N VAL A 67 38.47 3.87 16.07
CA VAL A 67 39.90 4.13 15.94
C VAL A 67 40.68 2.82 16.10
N ASP A 68 41.32 2.35 15.04
CA ASP A 68 42.20 1.17 15.08
C ASP A 68 43.60 1.58 15.60
N PRO A 69 44.17 0.91 16.64
CA PRO A 69 45.49 1.23 17.17
C PRO A 69 46.63 0.59 16.34
N PRO A 70 47.86 1.15 16.37
CA PRO A 70 48.88 0.82 15.38
C PRO A 70 49.59 -0.50 15.68
N CYS A 71 49.36 -1.53 14.86
CA CYS A 71 50.17 -2.75 14.91
C CYS A 71 51.49 -2.58 14.15
N LYS A 72 52.57 -2.80 14.89
CA LYS A 72 53.97 -2.56 14.52
C LYS A 72 54.45 -3.52 13.42
N ARG A 73 55.17 -2.97 12.44
CA ARG A 73 55.99 -3.71 11.47
C ARG A 73 57.11 -4.49 12.18
N ILE A 74 57.31 -5.75 11.82
CA ILE A 74 58.60 -6.44 11.93
C ILE A 74 58.92 -7.07 10.57
N ARG A 75 60.13 -6.78 10.09
CA ARG A 75 60.80 -7.16 8.85
C ARG A 75 61.97 -8.08 9.21
N LEU A 76 62.19 -9.20 8.50
CA LEU A 76 63.52 -9.79 8.19
C LEU A 76 63.42 -11.11 7.38
N GLU A 77 63.49 -10.99 6.06
CA GLU A 77 64.55 -11.44 5.12
C GLU A 77 65.28 -12.81 5.21
N HIS A 78 65.13 -13.60 4.11
CA HIS A 78 66.13 -14.31 3.23
C HIS A 78 66.82 -15.62 3.75
N THR A 79 67.01 -16.74 3.00
CA THR A 79 67.68 -16.96 1.69
C THR A 79 67.50 -18.42 1.15
N GLU A 80 67.15 -18.56 -0.14
CA GLU A 80 67.60 -19.46 -1.27
C GLU A 80 67.78 -21.00 -1.07
N GLU A 81 67.46 -21.91 -2.01
CA GLU A 81 67.94 -22.08 -3.41
C GLU A 81 66.92 -22.84 -4.32
N GLY A 82 66.86 -22.49 -5.62
CA GLY A 82 66.17 -23.24 -6.71
C GLY A 82 67.13 -24.18 -7.48
N PRO A 83 66.92 -24.56 -8.77
CA PRO A 83 65.83 -24.22 -9.71
C PRO A 83 65.25 -25.43 -10.50
N ASP A 84 64.08 -25.27 -11.12
CA ASP A 84 63.83 -25.57 -12.54
C ASP A 84 62.45 -25.04 -12.95
N ASP A 85 62.35 -24.68 -14.22
CA ASP A 85 61.89 -23.38 -14.66
C ASP A 85 60.82 -23.51 -15.77
N VAL A 86 60.08 -22.41 -15.98
CA VAL A 86 59.40 -22.00 -17.23
C VAL A 86 57.90 -22.36 -17.48
N ASN A 87 57.06 -21.34 -17.21
CA ASN A 87 55.90 -20.80 -17.96
C ASN A 87 54.55 -21.55 -18.04
N HIS A 88 53.37 -20.93 -17.92
CA HIS A 88 52.97 -19.50 -17.95
C HIS A 88 51.62 -19.29 -17.21
N ASN A 89 51.56 -18.17 -16.47
CA ASN A 89 50.44 -17.26 -16.18
C ASN A 89 49.13 -17.78 -15.53
N GLY A 90 48.93 -17.35 -14.28
CA GLY A 90 47.68 -17.46 -13.52
C GLY A 90 46.75 -16.25 -13.63
N GLY A 91 45.75 -16.22 -12.74
CA GLY A 91 45.07 -14.98 -12.35
C GLY A 91 43.54 -15.05 -12.27
N LEU A 92 43.05 -15.30 -11.05
CA LEU A 92 41.94 -14.61 -10.36
C LEU A 92 40.55 -14.42 -11.00
N GLN A 93 39.57 -14.75 -10.14
CA GLN A 93 38.21 -14.22 -10.06
C GLN A 93 38.02 -12.84 -10.70
N GLN A 94 36.96 -12.70 -11.50
CA GLN A 94 36.26 -11.43 -11.66
C GLN A 94 34.80 -11.60 -12.09
N ILE A 95 33.98 -10.83 -11.39
CA ILE A 95 32.62 -10.35 -11.64
C ILE A 95 32.40 -9.98 -13.13
N PRO A 96 31.21 -10.20 -13.72
CA PRO A 96 30.78 -9.41 -14.87
C PRO A 96 29.87 -8.28 -14.39
N SER A 97 30.43 -7.07 -14.39
CA SER A 97 29.68 -5.81 -14.36
C SER A 97 29.33 -5.40 -15.78
N PHE A 98 28.04 -5.08 -15.97
CA PHE A 98 27.49 -4.01 -16.81
C PHE A 98 27.88 -3.94 -18.30
N ASN A 99 26.95 -4.35 -19.17
CA ASN A 99 26.00 -3.43 -19.83
C ASN A 99 25.24 -4.17 -20.94
N ASN A 100 23.92 -4.15 -20.88
CA ASN A 100 23.09 -3.94 -22.06
C ASN A 100 21.72 -3.44 -21.59
N GLU A 101 21.43 -2.20 -21.96
CA GLU A 101 20.07 -1.70 -22.11
C GLU A 101 19.31 -2.67 -23.00
N ASP A 102 18.35 -3.40 -22.42
CA ASP A 102 17.11 -3.62 -23.14
C ASP A 102 15.94 -3.87 -22.20
N THR A 103 14.80 -3.58 -22.76
CA THR A 103 13.60 -3.04 -22.14
C THR A 103 12.74 -4.15 -21.54
N ALA A 104 13.12 -4.69 -20.38
CA ALA A 104 12.24 -5.58 -19.63
C ALA A 104 11.36 -4.77 -18.68
N VAL A 105 10.25 -4.25 -19.22
CA VAL A 105 9.11 -3.83 -18.40
C VAL A 105 8.60 -5.08 -17.69
N GLU A 106 9.13 -5.35 -16.50
CA GLU A 106 8.59 -6.36 -15.61
C GLU A 106 7.16 -5.92 -15.25
N ASN A 107 6.20 -6.46 -15.99
CA ASN A 107 4.79 -6.53 -15.59
C ASN A 107 4.69 -7.45 -14.38
N LEU A 108 5.25 -7.01 -13.24
CA LEU A 108 4.96 -7.62 -11.97
C LEU A 108 3.46 -7.39 -11.73
N ALA A 109 2.67 -8.44 -11.89
CA ALA A 109 1.22 -8.38 -11.66
C ALA A 109 0.98 -7.72 -10.30
N VAL A 110 0.26 -6.60 -10.30
CA VAL A 110 -0.03 -5.85 -9.08
C VAL A 110 -0.84 -6.78 -8.18
N LYS A 111 -0.27 -7.19 -7.04
CA LYS A 111 -0.97 -8.03 -6.07
C LYS A 111 -2.20 -7.29 -5.56
N VAL A 112 -3.33 -8.00 -5.47
CA VAL A 112 -4.57 -7.46 -4.91
C VAL A 112 -4.35 -7.13 -3.44
N CYS A 113 -4.75 -5.93 -3.04
CA CYS A 113 -4.63 -5.44 -1.68
C CYS A 113 -5.47 -6.29 -0.72
N ASN A 114 -4.85 -6.81 0.34
CA ASN A 114 -5.53 -7.56 1.40
C ASN A 114 -6.58 -6.73 2.18
N VAL A 115 -6.53 -5.39 2.12
CA VAL A 115 -7.49 -4.50 2.79
C VAL A 115 -8.64 -4.08 1.87
N CYS A 116 -8.34 -3.53 0.69
CA CYS A 116 -9.34 -2.89 -0.15
C CYS A 116 -9.76 -3.69 -1.39
N LEU A 117 -9.18 -4.88 -1.61
CA LEU A 117 -9.52 -5.77 -2.72
C LEU A 117 -9.55 -5.04 -4.09
N GLY A 118 -8.53 -4.24 -4.37
CA GLY A 118 -8.42 -3.52 -5.64
C GLY A 118 -9.10 -2.14 -5.69
N VAL A 119 -9.97 -1.78 -4.74
CA VAL A 119 -10.74 -0.52 -4.79
C VAL A 119 -9.85 0.73 -4.89
N LEU A 120 -8.73 0.77 -4.16
CA LEU A 120 -7.73 1.84 -4.25
C LEU A 120 -6.51 1.45 -5.12
N GLN A 121 -6.70 0.52 -6.04
CA GLN A 121 -5.71 0.12 -7.04
C GLN A 121 -6.30 0.41 -8.43
N GLU A 122 -6.57 -0.60 -9.25
CA GLU A 122 -7.08 -0.44 -10.61
C GLU A 122 -8.42 0.29 -10.68
N PHE A 123 -9.30 0.12 -9.69
CA PHE A 123 -10.64 0.72 -9.68
C PHE A 123 -10.66 2.21 -9.33
N CYS A 124 -9.50 2.83 -9.10
CA CYS A 124 -9.40 4.28 -9.00
C CYS A 124 -8.38 4.89 -9.97
N GLU A 125 -7.91 4.11 -10.96
CA GLU A 125 -7.06 4.59 -12.04
C GLU A 125 -7.89 5.11 -13.23
N VAL A 126 -7.21 5.89 -14.07
CA VAL A 126 -7.78 6.58 -15.24
C VAL A 126 -8.56 5.63 -16.17
N ASP A 127 -8.07 4.42 -16.42
CA ASP A 127 -8.73 3.48 -17.33
C ASP A 127 -10.09 2.99 -16.80
N PHE A 128 -10.22 2.84 -15.48
CA PHE A 128 -11.51 2.51 -14.87
C PHE A 128 -12.46 3.70 -14.96
N VAL A 129 -11.98 4.91 -14.67
CA VAL A 129 -12.77 6.14 -14.78
C VAL A 129 -13.32 6.31 -16.20
N LYS A 130 -12.47 6.12 -17.22
CA LYS A 130 -12.87 6.17 -18.62
C LYS A 130 -14.00 5.20 -18.95
N LYS A 131 -13.93 3.96 -18.45
CA LYS A 131 -15.00 2.96 -18.64
C LYS A 131 -16.32 3.39 -17.97
N VAL A 132 -16.25 4.01 -16.78
CA VAL A 132 -17.43 4.57 -16.10
C VAL A 132 -18.03 5.69 -16.94
N CYS A 133 -17.22 6.67 -17.37
CA CYS A 133 -17.68 7.80 -18.19
C CYS A 133 -18.24 7.36 -19.54
N GLN A 134 -17.62 6.39 -20.20
CA GLN A 134 -18.15 5.79 -21.42
C GLN A 134 -19.55 5.21 -21.21
N LYS A 135 -19.78 4.48 -20.10
CA LYS A 135 -21.12 3.97 -19.77
C LYS A 135 -22.13 5.09 -19.49
N VAL A 136 -21.72 6.13 -18.78
CA VAL A 136 -22.58 7.30 -18.49
C VAL A 136 -22.98 7.99 -19.79
N ASN A 137 -22.02 8.30 -20.66
CA ASN A 137 -22.29 8.99 -21.94
C ASN A 137 -23.12 8.13 -22.90
N SER A 138 -22.94 6.81 -22.89
CA SER A 138 -23.73 5.89 -23.73
C SER A 138 -25.19 5.79 -23.30
N ALA A 139 -25.54 6.25 -22.10
CA ALA A 139 -26.92 6.24 -21.61
C ALA A 139 -27.74 7.46 -22.06
N ASP A 140 -27.10 8.44 -22.73
CA ASP A 140 -27.74 9.60 -23.39
C ASP A 140 -28.66 10.44 -22.47
N TYR A 141 -28.28 10.58 -21.20
CA TYR A 141 -28.94 11.48 -20.26
C TYR A 141 -28.44 12.92 -20.42
N GLN A 142 -29.32 13.89 -20.17
CA GLN A 142 -28.94 15.30 -20.05
C GLN A 142 -28.73 15.66 -18.58
N PHE A 143 -27.56 16.19 -18.24
CA PHE A 143 -27.22 16.62 -16.89
C PHE A 143 -26.19 17.75 -16.94
N THR A 144 -26.19 18.60 -15.91
CA THR A 144 -25.26 19.75 -15.77
C THR A 144 -24.33 19.62 -14.55
N SER A 145 -24.59 18.64 -13.69
CA SER A 145 -23.78 18.24 -12.55
C SER A 145 -24.11 16.79 -12.18
N PHE A 146 -23.30 16.13 -11.37
CA PHE A 146 -23.57 14.76 -10.91
C PHE A 146 -23.28 14.57 -9.42
N VAL A 147 -24.00 13.67 -8.77
CA VAL A 147 -23.64 13.13 -7.46
C VAL A 147 -23.02 11.75 -7.64
N PHE A 148 -21.85 11.53 -7.05
CA PHE A 148 -21.20 10.23 -7.08
C PHE A 148 -21.54 9.41 -5.84
N SER A 149 -22.05 8.20 -6.07
CA SER A 149 -22.31 7.23 -5.02
C SER A 149 -21.50 5.95 -5.25
N MET A 150 -21.09 5.33 -4.14
CA MET A 150 -20.41 4.05 -4.17
C MET A 150 -20.91 3.13 -3.08
N SER A 151 -21.04 1.85 -3.43
CA SER A 151 -21.36 0.74 -2.55
C SER A 151 -20.17 -0.22 -2.49
N LEU A 152 -19.77 -0.59 -1.27
CA LEU A 152 -18.60 -1.41 -1.00
C LEU A 152 -19.04 -2.78 -0.45
N PRO A 153 -18.34 -3.88 -0.77
CA PRO A 153 -18.59 -5.19 -0.21
C PRO A 153 -18.52 -5.16 1.32
N PRO A 154 -19.46 -5.78 2.05
CA PRO A 154 -19.47 -5.79 3.51
C PRO A 154 -18.18 -6.36 4.14
N GLN A 155 -17.57 -7.36 3.50
CA GLN A 155 -16.32 -8.00 3.92
C GLN A 155 -15.13 -7.02 4.00
N LEU A 156 -15.16 -5.91 3.26
CA LEU A 156 -14.11 -4.88 3.40
C LEU A 156 -14.08 -4.26 4.80
N SER A 157 -15.22 -4.21 5.51
CA SER A 157 -15.26 -3.72 6.89
C SER A 157 -14.54 -4.65 7.86
N VAL A 158 -14.59 -5.97 7.63
CA VAL A 158 -13.87 -6.97 8.42
C VAL A 158 -12.36 -6.82 8.20
N ARG A 159 -11.94 -6.71 6.94
CA ARG A 159 -10.52 -6.53 6.56
C ARG A 159 -9.95 -5.22 7.08
N GLU A 160 -10.72 -4.13 7.00
CA GLU A 160 -10.34 -2.83 7.56
C GLU A 160 -10.20 -2.89 9.09
N ARG A 161 -11.07 -3.63 9.78
CA ARG A 161 -10.95 -3.86 11.23
C ARG A 161 -9.70 -4.67 11.58
N ALA A 162 -9.41 -5.73 10.85
CA ALA A 162 -8.21 -6.55 11.07
C ALA A 162 -6.93 -5.74 10.89
N ALA A 163 -6.84 -4.98 9.78
CA ALA A 163 -5.70 -4.08 9.55
C ALA A 163 -5.60 -2.99 10.62
N TRP A 164 -6.72 -2.42 11.08
CA TRP A 164 -6.71 -1.46 12.19
C TRP A 164 -6.16 -2.05 13.48
N LEU A 165 -6.57 -3.26 13.86
CA LEU A 165 -6.07 -3.94 15.06
C LEU A 165 -4.56 -4.19 14.97
N LEU A 166 -4.09 -4.63 13.79
CA LEU A 166 -2.67 -4.84 13.53
C LEU A 166 -1.85 -3.54 13.69
N VAL A 167 -2.34 -2.44 13.10
CA VAL A 167 -1.68 -1.13 13.21
C VAL A 167 -1.75 -0.59 14.63
N LYS A 168 -2.89 -0.73 15.32
CA LYS A 168 -3.08 -0.33 16.71
C LYS A 168 -2.10 -1.04 17.64
N GLN A 169 -1.91 -2.36 17.45
CA GLN A 169 -0.94 -3.14 18.20
C GLN A 169 0.49 -2.63 17.98
N GLU A 170 0.88 -2.38 16.72
CA GLU A 170 2.21 -1.88 16.39
C GLU A 170 2.45 -0.47 16.95
N MET A 171 1.46 0.42 16.86
CA MET A 171 1.53 1.75 17.48
C MET A 171 1.67 1.65 19.00
N GLY A 172 0.97 0.71 19.64
CA GLY A 172 1.11 0.42 21.07
C GLY A 172 2.51 -0.04 21.47
N ASN A 173 3.16 -0.87 20.65
CA ASN A 173 4.55 -1.30 20.86
C ASN A 173 5.54 -0.11 20.79
N LEU A 174 5.19 0.94 20.04
CA LEU A 174 5.96 2.19 19.92
C LEU A 174 5.60 3.22 21.02
N GLY A 175 4.69 2.89 21.95
CA GLY A 175 4.20 3.82 22.96
C GLY A 175 3.30 4.93 22.40
N LEU A 176 2.74 4.73 21.21
CA LEU A 176 1.82 5.66 20.55
C LEU A 176 0.38 5.14 20.62
N SER A 177 -0.59 6.05 20.58
CA SER A 177 -2.00 5.69 20.45
C SER A 177 -2.51 6.00 19.05
N LEU A 178 -3.50 5.21 18.60
CA LEU A 178 -4.20 5.43 17.34
C LEU A 178 -5.70 5.25 17.58
N ALA A 179 -6.48 6.31 17.39
CA ALA A 179 -7.94 6.21 17.42
C ALA A 179 -8.44 5.68 16.07
N LYS A 180 -9.60 5.02 16.09
CA LYS A 180 -10.25 4.51 14.86
C LYS A 180 -10.61 5.65 13.90
N ASP A 181 -11.00 6.80 14.45
CA ASP A 181 -11.44 7.98 13.68
C ASP A 181 -10.28 8.77 13.07
N ASP A 182 -9.03 8.44 13.42
CA ASP A 182 -7.84 9.08 12.83
C ASP A 182 -7.56 8.58 11.41
N ILE A 183 -8.09 7.40 11.06
CA ILE A 183 -7.85 6.75 9.77
C ILE A 183 -8.79 7.30 8.71
N VAL A 184 -8.22 7.66 7.57
CA VAL A 184 -8.98 8.06 6.39
C VAL A 184 -9.84 6.88 5.91
N GLN A 185 -11.14 7.08 5.83
CA GLN A 185 -12.07 6.02 5.42
C GLN A 185 -11.86 5.61 3.96
N LEU A 186 -12.07 4.34 3.63
CA LEU A 186 -11.93 3.83 2.25
C LEU A 186 -12.75 4.65 1.24
N LYS A 187 -14.01 4.91 1.59
CA LYS A 187 -14.94 5.67 0.76
C LYS A 187 -14.52 7.13 0.59
N GLU A 188 -13.89 7.71 1.60
CA GLU A 188 -13.38 9.08 1.54
C GLU A 188 -12.15 9.19 0.63
N ALA A 189 -11.14 8.35 0.84
CA ALA A 189 -9.95 8.30 -0.01
C ALA A 189 -10.31 8.03 -1.48
N TYR A 190 -11.25 7.11 -1.72
CA TYR A 190 -11.72 6.82 -3.07
C TYR A 190 -12.37 8.06 -3.73
N LYS A 191 -13.21 8.81 -3.00
CA LYS A 191 -13.81 10.06 -3.50
C LYS A 191 -12.76 11.13 -3.81
N TRP A 192 -11.71 11.27 -2.99
CA TRP A 192 -10.62 12.21 -3.24
C TRP A 192 -9.92 11.97 -4.58
N ILE A 193 -9.88 10.71 -5.03
CA ILE A 193 -9.26 10.28 -6.27
C ILE A 193 -10.23 10.41 -7.45
N ILE A 194 -11.47 9.95 -7.27
CA ILE A 194 -12.43 9.76 -8.37
C ILE A 194 -13.19 11.04 -8.72
N HIS A 195 -13.55 11.88 -7.75
CA HIS A 195 -14.36 13.07 -8.03
C HIS A 195 -13.72 14.01 -9.07
N PRO A 196 -12.43 14.39 -8.94
CA PRO A 196 -11.79 15.24 -9.95
C PRO A 196 -11.73 14.57 -11.32
N GLN A 197 -11.39 13.28 -11.37
CA GLN A 197 -11.26 12.55 -12.63
C GLN A 197 -12.59 12.40 -13.36
N LEU A 198 -13.69 12.07 -12.65
CA LEU A 198 -15.03 12.03 -13.24
C LEU A 198 -15.47 13.41 -13.72
N SER A 199 -15.20 14.45 -12.93
CA SER A 199 -15.59 15.81 -13.29
C SER A 199 -14.88 16.32 -14.55
N GLU A 200 -13.59 16.02 -14.67
CA GLU A 200 -12.78 16.31 -15.84
C GLU A 200 -13.29 15.53 -17.07
N GLU A 201 -13.47 14.22 -16.94
CA GLU A 201 -13.82 13.35 -18.06
C GLU A 201 -15.29 13.53 -18.54
N LEU A 202 -16.21 13.87 -17.64
CA LEU A 202 -17.61 14.18 -17.99
C LEU A 202 -17.84 15.65 -18.36
N GLY A 203 -16.88 16.53 -18.10
CA GLY A 203 -16.99 17.98 -18.39
C GLY A 203 -18.01 18.73 -17.53
N VAL A 204 -18.46 18.15 -16.42
CA VAL A 204 -19.44 18.74 -15.48
C VAL A 204 -18.97 18.61 -14.02
N PRO A 205 -19.38 19.50 -13.11
CA PRO A 205 -18.98 19.44 -11.71
C PRO A 205 -19.66 18.31 -10.93
N ALA A 206 -18.93 17.76 -9.95
CA ALA A 206 -19.51 16.93 -8.90
C ALA A 206 -20.28 17.82 -7.89
N ASP A 207 -21.57 17.57 -7.71
CA ASP A 207 -22.45 18.27 -6.78
C ASP A 207 -23.29 17.26 -5.97
N GLY A 208 -23.18 17.33 -4.65
CA GLY A 208 -23.95 16.48 -3.72
C GLY A 208 -25.46 16.71 -3.76
N LYS A 209 -25.93 17.78 -4.40
CA LYS A 209 -27.35 18.10 -4.61
C LYS A 209 -27.82 17.83 -6.04
N SER A 210 -26.96 17.27 -6.89
CA SER A 210 -27.36 16.93 -8.26
C SER A 210 -28.52 15.93 -8.28
N LEU A 211 -29.40 16.09 -9.26
CA LEU A 211 -30.46 15.14 -9.56
C LEU A 211 -29.97 13.93 -10.38
N PHE A 212 -28.74 14.00 -10.90
CA PHE A 212 -28.13 12.94 -11.69
C PHE A 212 -27.11 12.16 -10.86
N GLU A 213 -27.38 10.88 -10.61
CA GLU A 213 -26.53 10.01 -9.79
C GLU A 213 -25.69 9.07 -10.66
N VAL A 214 -24.36 9.13 -10.49
CA VAL A 214 -23.44 8.13 -11.00
C VAL A 214 -23.09 7.18 -9.86
N SER A 215 -23.59 5.94 -9.93
CA SER A 215 -23.40 4.92 -8.90
C SER A 215 -22.46 3.80 -9.34
N VAL A 216 -21.52 3.44 -8.47
CA VAL A 216 -20.64 2.28 -8.67
C VAL A 216 -20.81 1.29 -7.51
N VAL A 217 -21.15 0.05 -7.84
CA VAL A 217 -21.34 -1.03 -6.87
C VAL A 217 -20.21 -2.03 -7.02
N PHE A 218 -19.40 -2.17 -5.98
CA PHE A 218 -18.34 -3.16 -5.88
C PHE A 218 -18.88 -4.44 -5.22
N ALA A 219 -18.50 -5.59 -5.78
CA ALA A 219 -18.75 -6.91 -5.22
C ALA A 219 -17.44 -7.72 -5.28
N HIS A 220 -17.26 -8.67 -4.37
CA HIS A 220 -16.11 -9.58 -4.38
C HIS A 220 -16.54 -11.00 -4.01
N PRO A 221 -17.14 -11.75 -4.95
CA PRO A 221 -17.81 -13.03 -4.68
C PRO A 221 -16.92 -14.07 -4.00
N GLU A 222 -15.63 -14.08 -4.32
CA GLU A 222 -14.65 -15.03 -3.76
C GLU A 222 -14.45 -14.91 -2.25
N THR A 223 -14.85 -13.78 -1.65
CA THR A 223 -14.67 -13.52 -0.20
C THR A 223 -16.00 -13.27 0.51
N ASP A 224 -17.12 -13.58 -0.13
CA ASP A 224 -18.44 -13.44 0.49
C ASP A 224 -18.59 -14.36 1.71
N GLU A 225 -17.87 -15.49 1.74
CA GLU A 225 -17.83 -16.45 2.86
C GLU A 225 -17.04 -15.96 4.08
N GLU A 226 -16.04 -15.08 3.90
CA GLU A 226 -15.25 -14.51 5.03
C GLU A 226 -16.14 -13.75 6.02
N PHE A 227 -17.26 -13.26 5.52
CA PHE A 227 -18.26 -12.59 6.32
C PHE A 227 -19.27 -13.58 6.96
N LEU A 228 -19.42 -14.80 6.43
CA LEU A 228 -20.35 -15.79 6.95
C LEU A 228 -19.77 -16.53 8.17
N ASP A 229 -18.52 -17.00 8.12
CA ASP A 229 -17.95 -17.83 9.19
C ASP A 229 -17.73 -17.05 10.50
N SER A 230 -17.28 -15.80 10.44
CA SER A 230 -17.07 -14.97 11.64
C SER A 230 -18.39 -14.46 12.27
N PHE A 231 -19.48 -14.36 11.51
CA PHE A 231 -20.75 -13.76 11.98
C PHE A 231 -21.90 -14.75 12.14
N PHE A 232 -21.76 -16.01 11.72
CA PHE A 232 -22.79 -17.04 11.94
C PHE A 232 -23.11 -17.25 13.43
N TYR A 233 -22.14 -17.00 14.33
CA TYR A 233 -22.37 -17.02 15.78
C TYR A 233 -23.27 -15.88 16.29
N PHE A 234 -23.45 -14.78 15.54
CA PHE A 234 -24.12 -13.58 16.01
C PHE A 234 -25.50 -13.30 15.40
N THR A 235 -25.87 -13.90 14.26
CA THR A 235 -27.16 -13.57 13.63
C THR A 235 -27.82 -14.74 12.93
N VAL A 236 -28.81 -15.34 13.60
CA VAL A 236 -29.92 -16.03 12.95
C VAL A 236 -30.87 -14.93 12.43
N GLN A 237 -31.08 -14.84 11.11
CA GLN A 237 -32.05 -13.92 10.42
C GLN A 237 -31.67 -12.44 10.19
N SER A 238 -30.67 -12.10 9.38
CA SER A 238 -30.66 -10.73 8.80
C SER A 238 -30.00 -10.63 7.43
N VAL A 239 -30.56 -9.74 6.60
CA VAL A 239 -29.98 -9.27 5.34
C VAL A 239 -28.63 -8.63 5.67
N PHE A 240 -27.57 -9.19 5.08
CA PHE A 240 -26.19 -8.82 5.37
C PHE A 240 -25.78 -7.53 4.67
N THR A 241 -26.28 -6.42 5.18
CA THR A 241 -25.88 -5.08 4.72
C THR A 241 -24.54 -4.69 5.35
N ARG A 242 -23.74 -3.89 4.64
CA ARG A 242 -22.49 -3.30 5.18
C ARG A 242 -22.70 -2.63 6.55
N MET A 243 -23.85 -1.98 6.75
CA MET A 243 -24.17 -1.34 8.03
C MET A 243 -24.38 -2.34 9.17
N ALA A 244 -24.99 -3.50 8.90
CA ALA A 244 -25.13 -4.57 9.89
C ALA A 244 -23.75 -5.09 10.32
N VAL A 245 -22.82 -5.27 9.37
CA VAL A 245 -21.44 -5.70 9.64
C VAL A 245 -20.71 -4.70 10.52
N ILE A 246 -20.78 -3.41 10.18
CA ILE A 246 -20.14 -2.34 10.97
C ILE A 246 -20.65 -2.34 12.41
N LYS A 247 -21.98 -2.43 12.60
CA LYS A 247 -22.59 -2.49 13.93
C LYS A 247 -22.17 -3.73 14.71
N ALA A 248 -21.96 -4.86 14.04
CA ALA A 248 -21.50 -6.08 14.69
C ALA A 248 -20.02 -5.97 15.07
N LEU A 249 -19.17 -5.40 14.20
CA LEU A 249 -17.75 -5.12 14.47
C LEU A 249 -17.53 -4.12 15.63
N GLU A 250 -18.49 -3.23 15.88
CA GLU A 250 -18.46 -2.32 17.04
C GLU A 250 -18.77 -3.01 18.37
N LYS A 251 -19.47 -4.16 18.33
CA LYS A 251 -19.90 -4.91 19.51
C LYS A 251 -18.99 -6.08 19.85
N ILE A 252 -18.31 -6.66 18.87
CA ILE A 252 -17.39 -7.79 19.07
C ILE A 252 -16.16 -7.34 19.87
N LYS A 253 -15.73 -8.16 20.84
CA LYS A 253 -14.48 -7.93 21.57
C LYS A 253 -13.29 -8.20 20.68
N GLU A 254 -12.17 -7.49 20.88
CA GLU A 254 -10.96 -7.66 20.06
C GLU A 254 -10.45 -9.11 20.10
N GLU A 255 -10.45 -9.72 21.28
CA GLU A 255 -10.07 -11.12 21.51
C GLU A 255 -11.01 -12.15 20.89
N ASP A 256 -12.28 -11.81 20.66
CA ASP A 256 -13.21 -12.68 19.94
C ASP A 256 -13.11 -12.51 18.42
N PHE A 257 -12.74 -11.31 17.95
CA PHE A 257 -12.50 -11.04 16.54
C PHE A 257 -11.24 -11.73 16.00
N LEU A 258 -10.23 -11.94 16.86
CA LEU A 258 -8.94 -12.53 16.49
C LEU A 258 -8.90 -14.07 16.54
N LYS A 259 -9.97 -14.72 17.01
CA LYS A 259 -10.12 -16.19 17.04
C LYS A 259 -10.55 -16.72 15.68
#